data_AF-A0A0D0DQH7-F1
#
_entry.id   AF-A0A0D0DQH7-F1
#
_cell.length_a   1.000
_cell.length_b   1.000
_cell.length_c   1.000
_cell.angle_alpha   90.00
_cell.angle_beta   90.00
_cell.angle_gamma   90.00
#
_symmetry.space_group_name_H-M   'P 1'
#
loop_
_entity.id
_entity.type
_entity.pdbx_description
1 polymer ?
#
loop_
_entity_poly.entity_id
_entity_poly.type
_entity_poly.pdbx_seq_one_letter_code
_entity_poly.pdbx_strand_id
1 'polypeptide(L)'
;RDEAQYPNAEQFIPERFLTAEGTLTYDNPAKYIFNFRWRICPGKHQPFHFPIFCQMLATLEFTLAKDGMGKDIIPKPKFVNGLGRYPETFRCRISPGSHISKASLERGWFMIYSYQPLLARHTTPT
;
A
#
# COMPACT_ATOMS: atom_id res chain seq x y z
N ARG A 1 6.68 8.49 -16.70
CA ARG A 1 7.34 9.81 -16.55
C ARG A 1 7.42 10.56 -17.87
N ASP A 2 6.93 9.99 -18.97
CA ASP A 2 6.73 10.75 -20.19
C ASP A 2 5.64 11.82 -19.94
N GLU A 3 6.01 13.08 -20.06
CA GLU A 3 5.12 14.24 -19.87
C GLU A 3 4.11 14.38 -21.01
N ALA A 4 4.41 13.84 -22.21
CA ALA A 4 3.46 13.85 -23.32
C ALA A 4 2.24 12.95 -23.04
N GLN A 5 2.46 11.84 -22.34
CA GLN A 5 1.39 10.94 -21.91
C GLN A 5 0.81 11.34 -20.54
N TYR A 6 1.65 11.80 -19.62
CA TYR A 6 1.28 12.09 -18.24
C TYR A 6 1.70 13.50 -17.84
N PRO A 7 0.89 14.54 -18.09
CA PRO A 7 1.23 15.90 -17.64
C PRO A 7 1.44 15.96 -16.14
N ASN A 8 2.54 16.55 -15.67
CA ASN A 8 3.04 16.49 -14.29
C ASN A 8 3.35 15.04 -13.85
N ALA A 9 4.13 14.31 -14.65
CA ALA A 9 4.39 12.89 -14.47
C ALA A 9 5.18 12.57 -13.19
N GLU A 10 5.90 13.55 -12.64
CA GLU A 10 6.63 13.44 -11.37
C GLU A 10 5.75 13.67 -10.15
N GLN A 11 4.54 14.22 -10.31
CA GLN A 11 3.62 14.46 -9.20
C GLN A 11 2.73 13.24 -8.94
N PHE A 12 2.49 12.95 -7.66
CA PHE A 12 1.56 11.90 -7.26
C PHE A 12 0.12 12.42 -7.35
N ILE A 13 -0.59 12.06 -8.43
CA ILE A 13 -1.96 12.48 -8.72
C ILE A 13 -2.83 11.23 -8.95
N PRO A 14 -3.38 10.62 -7.89
CA PRO A 14 -4.24 9.43 -7.99
C PRO A 14 -5.46 9.64 -8.87
N GLU A 15 -6.02 10.86 -8.86
CA GLU A 15 -7.26 11.23 -9.53
C GLU A 15 -7.17 11.09 -11.04
N ARG A 16 -5.95 11.10 -11.61
CA ARG A 16 -5.71 10.89 -13.04
C ARG A 16 -6.35 9.60 -13.57
N PHE A 17 -6.42 8.57 -12.73
CA PHE A 17 -6.95 7.27 -13.13
C PHE A 17 -8.47 7.16 -12.93
N LEU A 18 -9.13 8.21 -12.47
CA LEU A 18 -10.56 8.25 -12.16
C LEU A 18 -11.33 9.18 -13.11
N THR A 19 -12.56 8.80 -13.47
CA THR A 19 -13.53 9.67 -14.14
C THR A 19 -14.21 10.59 -13.11
N ALA A 20 -14.97 11.59 -13.57
CA ALA A 20 -15.72 12.48 -12.68
C ALA A 20 -16.73 11.73 -11.79
N GLU A 21 -17.20 10.57 -12.25
CA GLU A 21 -18.12 9.67 -11.56
C GLU A 21 -17.40 8.70 -10.60
N GLY A 22 -16.06 8.78 -10.50
CA GLY A 22 -15.25 7.91 -9.65
C GLY A 22 -14.98 6.51 -10.22
N THR A 23 -15.26 6.29 -11.51
CA THR A 23 -14.94 5.02 -12.19
C THR A 23 -13.54 5.05 -12.78
N LEU A 24 -12.96 3.89 -13.12
CA LEU A 24 -11.63 3.84 -13.73
C LEU A 24 -11.67 4.38 -15.16
N THR A 25 -10.70 5.21 -15.51
CA THR A 25 -10.48 5.63 -16.90
C THR A 25 -10.01 4.45 -17.77
N TYR A 26 -9.96 4.65 -19.08
CA TYR A 26 -9.42 3.65 -20.01
C TYR A 26 -7.94 3.30 -19.74
N ASP A 27 -7.19 4.24 -19.16
CA ASP A 27 -5.79 4.08 -18.77
C ASP A 27 -5.64 3.32 -17.44
N ASN A 28 -6.08 2.05 -17.45
CA ASN A 28 -5.99 1.19 -16.28
C ASN A 28 -4.54 0.68 -16.09
N PRO A 29 -3.87 1.00 -14.97
CA PRO A 29 -2.50 0.56 -14.71
C PRO A 29 -2.30 -0.95 -14.70
N ALA A 30 -3.33 -1.73 -14.35
CA ALA A 30 -3.27 -3.20 -14.33
C ALA A 30 -2.89 -3.81 -15.69
N LYS A 31 -3.06 -3.05 -16.79
CA LYS A 31 -2.67 -3.47 -18.14
C LYS A 31 -1.15 -3.53 -18.34
N TYR A 32 -0.37 -2.71 -17.64
CA TYR A 32 1.08 -2.55 -17.89
C TYR A 32 1.99 -2.75 -16.68
N ILE A 33 1.50 -2.60 -15.44
CA ILE A 33 2.32 -2.74 -14.22
C ILE A 33 2.90 -4.15 -14.02
N PHE A 34 2.28 -5.18 -14.61
CA PHE A 34 2.72 -6.57 -14.52
C PHE A 34 3.56 -7.02 -15.72
N ASN A 35 4.09 -6.09 -16.52
CA ASN A 35 4.73 -6.37 -17.81
C ASN A 35 3.78 -7.02 -18.82
N PHE A 36 4.31 -7.32 -20.01
CA PHE A 36 3.54 -7.81 -21.14
C PHE A 36 4.05 -9.15 -21.66
N ARG A 37 3.12 -9.95 -22.22
CA ARG A 37 3.39 -11.19 -22.96
C ARG A 37 4.19 -12.23 -22.15
N TRP A 38 5.24 -12.79 -22.74
CA TRP A 38 6.05 -13.91 -22.23
C TRP A 38 6.80 -13.64 -20.92
N ARG A 39 6.88 -12.37 -20.48
CA ARG A 39 7.51 -11.96 -19.21
C ARG A 39 6.50 -11.34 -18.24
N ILE A 40 5.21 -11.68 -18.39
CA ILE A 40 4.18 -11.22 -17.46
C ILE A 40 4.48 -11.73 -16.05
N CYS A 41 4.31 -10.85 -15.06
CA CYS A 41 4.50 -11.22 -13.66
C CYS A 41 3.49 -12.32 -13.29
N PRO A 42 3.94 -13.48 -12.78
CA PRO A 42 3.02 -14.55 -12.37
C PRO A 42 2.08 -14.11 -11.24
N GLY A 43 2.50 -13.13 -10.43
CA GLY A 43 1.72 -12.51 -9.36
C GLY A 43 0.55 -11.64 -9.83
N LYS A 44 0.34 -11.45 -11.14
CA LYS A 44 -0.80 -10.67 -11.68
C LYS A 44 -2.17 -11.18 -11.19
N HIS A 45 -2.29 -12.50 -10.99
CA HIS A 45 -3.55 -13.14 -10.58
C HIS A 45 -3.68 -13.24 -9.05
N GLN A 46 -2.68 -12.79 -8.30
CA GLN A 46 -2.77 -12.77 -6.84
C GLN A 46 -3.80 -11.72 -6.42
N PRO A 47 -4.72 -12.03 -5.48
CA PRO A 47 -5.64 -11.05 -4.95
C PRO A 47 -4.86 -9.87 -4.35
N PHE A 48 -5.16 -8.67 -4.82
CA PHE A 48 -4.51 -7.47 -4.33
C PHE A 48 -4.86 -7.29 -2.85
N HIS A 49 -3.85 -7.01 -2.01
CA HIS A 49 -4.02 -6.84 -0.57
C HIS A 49 -4.71 -5.53 -0.16
N PHE A 50 -5.52 -4.94 -1.05
CA PHE A 50 -6.30 -3.73 -0.82
C PHE A 50 -7.07 -3.73 0.51
N PRO A 51 -7.73 -4.83 0.93
CA PRO A 51 -8.47 -4.84 2.18
C PRO A 51 -7.57 -4.58 3.41
N ILE A 52 -6.31 -4.99 3.36
CA ILE A 52 -5.34 -4.73 4.45
C ILE A 52 -5.07 -3.23 4.56
N PHE A 53 -4.86 -2.55 3.42
CA PHE A 53 -4.66 -1.10 3.40
C PHE A 53 -5.91 -0.35 3.85
N CYS A 54 -7.11 -0.75 3.39
CA CYS A 54 -8.37 -0.16 3.86
C CYS A 54 -8.54 -0.32 5.36
N GLN A 55 -8.26 -1.51 5.90
CA GLN A 55 -8.33 -1.78 7.32
C GLN A 55 -7.34 -0.92 8.12
N MET A 56 -6.09 -0.79 7.64
CA MET A 56 -5.10 0.07 8.26
C MET A 56 -5.54 1.53 8.26
N LEU A 57 -6.05 2.04 7.14
CA LEU A 57 -6.53 3.43 7.04
C LEU A 57 -7.81 3.68 7.86
N ALA A 58 -8.64 2.66 8.05
CA ALA A 58 -9.84 2.76 8.87
C ALA A 58 -9.52 2.82 10.36
N THR A 59 -8.44 2.17 10.83
CA THR A 59 -8.16 2.06 12.27
C THR A 59 -6.94 2.79 12.79
N LEU A 60 -6.00 3.14 11.90
CA LEU A 60 -4.74 3.77 12.25
C LEU A 60 -4.67 5.18 11.67
N GLU A 61 -4.04 6.06 12.43
CA GLU A 61 -3.69 7.41 12.04
C GLU A 61 -2.19 7.46 11.76
N PHE A 62 -1.83 7.87 10.54
CA PHE A 62 -0.45 8.02 10.09
C PHE A 62 -0.09 9.50 10.09
N THR A 63 0.87 9.89 10.94
CA THR A 63 1.32 11.28 11.09
C THR A 63 2.83 11.39 10.91
N LEU A 64 3.29 12.61 10.63
CA LEU A 64 4.71 12.90 10.52
C LEU A 64 5.40 12.62 11.85
N ALA A 65 6.58 12.01 11.79
CA ALA A 65 7.42 11.89 12.98
C ALA A 65 7.89 13.28 13.41
N LYS A 66 8.04 13.50 14.71
CA LYS A 66 8.56 14.76 15.26
C LYS A 66 10.04 14.63 15.59
N ASP A 67 10.81 15.69 15.40
CA ASP A 67 12.19 15.78 15.85
C ASP A 67 12.28 16.08 17.36
N GLY A 68 13.51 16.20 17.87
CA GLY A 68 13.75 16.52 19.29
C GLY A 68 13.23 17.90 19.74
N MET A 69 12.84 18.76 18.79
CA MET A 69 12.27 20.09 19.03
C MET A 69 10.75 20.12 18.78
N GLY A 70 10.14 18.97 18.47
CA GLY A 70 8.70 18.85 18.22
C GLY A 70 8.26 19.26 16.81
N LYS A 71 9.19 19.51 15.87
CA LYS A 71 8.89 19.87 14.49
C LYS A 71 8.72 18.62 13.62
N ASP A 72 7.80 18.69 12.67
CA ASP A 72 7.54 17.61 11.74
C ASP A 72 8.74 17.31 10.83
N ILE A 73 9.10 16.04 10.76
CA ILE A 73 10.12 15.50 9.86
C ILE A 73 9.42 15.11 8.57
N ILE A 74 9.56 15.93 7.53
CA ILE A 74 9.04 15.64 6.19
C ILE A 74 9.93 14.56 5.54
N PRO A 75 9.42 13.35 5.27
CA PRO A 75 10.19 12.31 4.60
C PRO A 75 10.54 12.75 3.18
N LYS A 76 11.82 12.71 2.82
CA LYS A 76 12.24 12.88 1.43
C LYS A 76 12.14 11.53 0.73
N PRO A 77 11.40 11.41 -0.39
CA PRO A 77 11.24 10.14 -1.09
C PRO A 77 12.57 9.68 -1.66
N LYS A 78 13.21 8.75 -0.97
CA LYS A 78 14.41 8.04 -1.42
C LYS A 78 14.05 6.58 -1.62
N PHE A 79 14.57 6.00 -2.69
CA PHE A 79 14.28 4.62 -3.06
C PHE A 79 15.57 3.84 -3.14
N VAL A 80 15.56 2.63 -2.61
CA VAL A 80 16.65 1.68 -2.74
C VAL A 80 16.37 0.81 -3.95
N ASN A 81 17.40 0.58 -4.77
CA ASN A 81 17.32 -0.28 -5.94
C ASN A 81 17.90 -1.67 -5.60
N GLY A 82 17.19 -2.71 -5.98
CA GLY A 82 17.61 -4.11 -5.86
C GLY A 82 16.79 -4.99 -6.80
N LEU A 83 16.31 -6.14 -6.33
CA LEU A 83 15.33 -6.95 -7.07
C LEU A 83 14.00 -6.22 -7.32
N GLY A 84 13.71 -5.20 -6.51
CA GLY A 84 12.59 -4.28 -6.70
C GLY A 84 12.98 -2.86 -6.31
N ARG A 85 12.03 -1.95 -6.45
CA ARG A 85 12.15 -0.55 -6.02
C ARG A 85 11.25 -0.33 -4.81
N TYR A 86 11.84 -0.05 -3.65
CA TYR A 86 11.11 0.20 -2.41
C TYR A 86 11.65 1.45 -1.73
N PRO A 87 10.84 2.15 -0.92
CA PRO A 87 11.30 3.33 -0.21
C PRO A 87 12.38 2.97 0.81
N GLU A 88 13.35 3.86 0.98
CA GLU A 88 14.29 3.80 2.11
C GLU A 88 13.53 3.92 3.43
N THR A 89 14.08 3.39 4.52
CA THR A 89 13.46 3.51 5.84
C THR A 89 13.29 4.98 6.23
N PHE A 90 12.05 5.35 6.59
CA PHE A 90 11.72 6.68 7.06
C PHE A 90 10.96 6.61 8.38
N ARG A 91 11.07 7.67 9.20
CA ARG A 91 10.34 7.76 10.46
C ARG A 91 8.92 8.25 10.20
N CYS A 92 7.94 7.57 10.77
CA CYS A 92 6.55 8.00 10.84
C CYS A 92 5.99 7.68 12.22
N ARG A 93 4.94 8.39 12.61
CA ARG A 93 4.17 8.09 13.82
C ARG A 93 2.87 7.41 13.41
N ILE A 94 2.63 6.23 13.98
CA ILE A 94 1.41 5.46 13.77
C ILE A 94 0.72 5.36 15.13
N SER A 95 -0.54 5.78 15.18
CA SER A 95 -1.37 5.70 16.40
C SER A 95 -2.77 5.18 16.07
N PRO A 96 -3.52 4.70 17.08
CA PRO A 96 -4.95 4.42 16.89
C PRO A 96 -5.67 5.69 16.43
N GLY A 97 -6.61 5.55 15.49
CA GLY A 97 -7.52 6.64 15.15
C GLY A 97 -8.34 7.07 16.37
N SER A 98 -8.73 8.34 16.44
CA SER A 98 -9.44 8.92 17.59
C SER A 98 -10.73 8.18 17.99
N HIS A 99 -11.37 7.49 17.05
CA HIS A 99 -12.60 6.71 17.24
C HIS A 99 -12.33 5.23 17.58
N ILE A 100 -11.07 4.80 17.64
CA ILE A 100 -10.66 3.42 17.90
C ILE A 100 -9.89 3.34 19.21
N SER A 101 -10.39 2.51 20.14
CA SER A 101 -9.66 2.24 21.38
C SER A 101 -8.44 1.34 21.12
N LYS A 102 -7.36 1.55 21.89
CA LYS A 102 -6.18 0.67 21.85
C LYS A 102 -6.54 -0.80 22.08
N ALA A 103 -7.46 -1.07 23.01
CA ALA A 103 -7.94 -2.43 23.30
C ALA A 103 -8.73 -3.07 22.15
N SER A 104 -9.31 -2.27 21.25
CA SER A 104 -9.98 -2.77 20.03
C SER A 104 -8.95 -3.19 18.97
N LEU A 105 -7.85 -2.45 18.84
CA LEU A 105 -6.74 -2.81 17.93
C LEU A 105 -6.04 -4.10 18.35
N GLU A 106 -5.74 -4.24 19.64
CA GLU A 106 -5.09 -5.42 20.19
C GLU A 106 -5.92 -6.68 19.90
N ARG A 107 -7.25 -6.60 20.08
CA ARG A 107 -8.19 -7.69 19.76
C ARG A 107 -8.28 -7.99 18.26
N GLY A 108 -8.28 -6.96 17.40
CA GLY A 108 -8.32 -7.11 15.94
C GLY A 108 -7.07 -7.80 15.37
N TRP A 109 -5.89 -7.50 15.93
CA TRP A 109 -4.62 -8.12 15.53
C TRP A 109 -4.61 -9.63 15.77
N PHE A 110 -5.16 -10.08 16.91
CA PHE A 110 -5.28 -11.51 17.22
C PHE A 110 -6.18 -12.25 16.23
N MET A 111 -7.25 -11.64 15.71
CA MET A 111 -8.15 -12.27 14.73
C MET A 111 -7.47 -12.48 13.36
N ILE A 112 -6.65 -11.53 12.91
CA ILE A 112 -5.94 -11.63 11.61
C ILE A 112 -4.85 -12.71 11.66
N TYR A 113 -4.09 -12.80 12.76
CA TYR A 113 -3.05 -13.82 12.93
C TYR A 113 -3.59 -15.22 13.26
N SER A 114 -4.77 -15.33 13.87
CA SER A 114 -5.42 -16.63 14.14
C SER A 114 -6.16 -17.21 12.94
N TYR A 115 -6.32 -16.46 11.84
CA TYR A 115 -6.82 -16.97 10.55
C TYR A 115 -5.72 -17.59 9.67
N GLN A 116 -4.43 -17.32 9.93
CA GLN A 116 -3.30 -17.91 9.20
C GLN A 116 -3.05 -19.44 9.39
N PRO A 117 -3.42 -20.13 10.49
CA PRO A 117 -3.17 -21.56 10.62
C PRO A 117 -4.22 -22.44 9.90
N LEU A 118 -5.24 -21.88 9.25
CA LEU A 118 -6.24 -22.66 8.50
C LEU A 118 -5.86 -22.91 7.04
N LEU A 119 -4.91 -22.16 6.46
CA LEU A 119 -4.42 -22.40 5.09
C LEU A 119 -3.15 -23.26 5.03
N ALA A 120 -2.50 -23.56 6.17
CA ALA A 120 -1.30 -24.38 6.23
C ALA A 120 -1.56 -25.90 6.33
N ARG A 121 -2.83 -26.35 6.23
CA ARG A 121 -3.22 -27.77 6.41
C ARG A 121 -3.46 -28.57 5.13
N HIS A 122 -3.21 -28.02 3.95
CA HIS A 122 -3.49 -28.72 2.67
C HIS A 122 -2.28 -28.95 1.76
N THR A 123 -1.06 -28.99 2.29
CA THR A 123 0.11 -29.43 1.50
C THR A 123 1.02 -30.34 2.31
N THR A 124 0.60 -31.58 2.54
CA THR A 124 1.53 -32.70 2.73
C THR A 124 1.50 -33.57 1.47
N PRO A 125 2.59 -33.65 0.70
CA PRO A 125 2.69 -34.61 -0.38
C PRO A 125 3.04 -35.99 0.19
N THR A 126 2.22 -37.00 -0.15
CA THR A 126 2.63 -38.41 -0.20
C THR A 126 3.34 -38.69 -1.51
#